data_AF-A0AAV6DE62-F1
#
_entry.id   AF-A0AAV6DE62-F1
#
_cell.length_a   1.000
_cell.length_b   1.000
_cell.length_c   1.000
_cell.angle_alpha   90.00
_cell.angle_beta   90.00
_cell.angle_gamma   90.00
#
_symmetry.space_group_name_H-M   'P 1'
#
loop_
_entity.id
_entity.type
_entity.pdbx_description
1 polymer ?
#
loop_
_entity_poly.entity_id
_entity_poly.type
_entity_poly.pdbx_seq_one_letter_code
_entity_poly.pdbx_strand_id
1 'polypeptide(L)'
;MELHRGKLILYGCGDFLNDYEGIAGHESFRDDLALMYLPTVDTTSGRLERLRMTPMQIRNLRLNRAGAADADWIARTLDRISRPFGAHVQLTPDGTLAIHP
;
A
#
# COMPACT_ATOMS: atom_id res chain seq x y z
N MET A 1 -7.36 0.10 -3.89
CA MET A 1 -7.44 -1.35 -4.18
C MET A 1 -8.88 -1.81 -4.03
N GLU A 2 -9.23 -2.96 -4.60
CA GLU A 2 -10.60 -3.47 -4.65
C GLU A 2 -10.66 -4.95 -4.25
N LEU A 3 -11.76 -5.34 -3.59
CA LEU A 3 -12.14 -6.74 -3.41
C LEU A 3 -13.34 -7.08 -4.29
N HIS A 4 -13.07 -7.51 -5.52
CA HIS A 4 -14.10 -7.86 -6.48
C HIS A 4 -14.49 -9.33 -6.34
N ARG A 5 -15.71 -9.62 -5.87
CA ARG A 5 -16.19 -11.00 -5.63
C ARG A 5 -15.22 -11.83 -4.76
N GLY A 6 -14.59 -11.18 -3.78
CA GLY A 6 -13.61 -11.78 -2.88
C GLY A 6 -12.20 -11.94 -3.48
N LYS A 7 -11.94 -11.42 -4.69
CA LYS A 7 -10.63 -11.47 -5.35
C LYS A 7 -9.96 -10.10 -5.32
N LEU A 8 -8.65 -10.07 -5.11
CA LEU A 8 -7.87 -8.85 -4.99
C LEU A 8 -7.61 -8.21 -6.36
N ILE A 9 -7.87 -6.92 -6.47
CA ILE A 9 -7.40 -6.07 -7.58
C ILE A 9 -6.57 -4.93 -6.99
N LEU A 10 -5.34 -4.77 -7.49
CA LEU A 10 -4.45 -3.68 -7.14
C LEU A 10 -4.29 -2.72 -8.32
N TYR A 11 -4.20 -1.43 -8.02
CA TYR A 11 -4.03 -0.35 -9.00
C TYR A 11 -2.76 0.42 -8.66
N GLY A 12 -2.05 0.90 -9.68
CA GLY A 12 -0.86 1.73 -9.47
C GLY A 12 0.26 1.01 -8.70
N CYS A 13 0.52 -0.25 -9.02
CA CYS A 13 1.59 -1.05 -8.37
C CYS A 13 2.97 -0.86 -9.00
N GLY A 14 3.12 0.15 -9.86
CA GLY A 14 4.43 0.54 -10.40
C GLY A 14 5.27 1.28 -9.37
N ASP A 15 6.48 1.66 -9.77
CA ASP A 15 7.33 2.63 -9.07
C ASP A 15 7.62 2.32 -7.61
N PHE A 16 7.78 1.03 -7.29
CA PHE A 16 8.23 0.63 -5.96
C PHE A 16 9.57 1.29 -5.60
N LEU A 17 10.42 1.53 -6.59
CA LEU A 17 11.55 2.45 -6.53
C LEU A 17 11.51 3.32 -7.79
N ASN A 18 11.82 4.62 -7.66
CA ASN A 18 11.81 5.60 -8.75
C ASN A 18 13.01 6.55 -8.65
N ASP A 19 13.17 7.40 -9.66
CA ASP A 19 14.24 8.38 -9.83
C ASP A 19 13.77 9.84 -9.64
N TYR A 20 12.60 10.05 -9.03
CA TYR A 20 12.00 11.39 -8.88
C TYR A 20 12.60 12.23 -7.74
N GLU A 21 13.50 11.65 -6.93
CA GLU A 21 14.14 12.36 -5.83
C GLU A 21 14.85 13.64 -6.32
N GLY A 22 14.39 14.79 -5.84
CA GLY A 22 14.91 16.11 -6.23
C GLY A 22 14.07 16.86 -7.26
N ILE A 23 13.01 16.25 -7.82
CA ILE A 23 12.00 16.94 -8.63
C ILE A 23 11.00 17.64 -7.71
N ALA A 24 10.93 18.98 -7.79
CA ALA A 24 10.08 19.79 -6.92
C ALA A 24 8.71 20.12 -7.54
N GLY A 25 7.73 20.48 -6.71
CA GLY A 25 6.39 20.94 -7.12
C GLY A 25 5.30 19.86 -7.15
N HIS A 26 5.62 18.65 -6.71
CA HIS A 26 4.73 17.48 -6.71
C HIS A 26 4.67 16.76 -5.35
N GLU A 27 5.10 17.42 -4.27
CA GLU A 27 5.26 16.84 -2.93
C GLU A 27 3.95 16.30 -2.35
N SER A 28 2.80 16.83 -2.81
CA SER A 28 1.47 16.34 -2.41
C SER A 28 1.19 14.90 -2.87
N PHE A 29 1.86 14.43 -3.92
CA PHE A 29 1.67 13.07 -4.45
C PHE A 29 2.41 12.00 -3.64
N ARG A 30 3.37 12.40 -2.80
CA ARG A 30 4.14 11.48 -1.94
C ARG A 30 4.77 10.33 -2.73
N ASP A 31 5.45 10.66 -3.83
CA ASP A 31 6.24 9.74 -4.65
C ASP A 31 7.42 9.12 -3.88
N ASP A 32 7.77 9.71 -2.74
CA ASP A 32 8.67 9.15 -1.73
C ASP A 32 8.10 7.93 -1.02
N LEU A 33 6.77 7.71 -0.98
CA LEU A 33 6.14 6.57 -0.32
C LEU A 33 5.80 5.44 -1.27
N ALA A 34 6.19 4.22 -0.89
CA ALA A 34 5.95 3.00 -1.66
C ALA A 34 5.43 1.86 -0.77
N LEU A 35 4.91 0.80 -1.39
CA LEU A 35 4.37 -0.38 -0.69
C LEU A 35 4.93 -1.67 -1.27
N MET A 36 5.42 -2.54 -0.39
CA MET A 36 5.53 -3.97 -0.71
C MET A 36 4.16 -4.62 -0.52
N TYR A 37 3.67 -5.39 -1.48
CA TYR A 37 2.41 -6.13 -1.39
C TYR A 37 2.67 -7.63 -1.19
N LEU A 38 2.08 -8.22 -0.16
CA LEU A 38 2.25 -9.63 0.23
C LEU A 38 0.87 -10.30 0.38
N PRO A 39 0.21 -10.67 -0.74
CA PRO A 39 -1.08 -11.35 -0.70
C PRO A 39 -0.94 -12.83 -0.33
N THR A 40 -1.89 -13.33 0.45
CA THR A 40 -2.17 -14.76 0.66
C THR A 40 -3.50 -15.06 -0.02
N VAL A 41 -3.49 -16.01 -0.95
CA VAL A 41 -4.63 -16.30 -1.84
C VAL A 41 -4.92 -17.79 -1.79
N ASP A 42 -6.21 -18.14 -1.64
CA ASP A 42 -6.65 -19.52 -1.77
C ASP A 42 -6.46 -19.99 -3.22
N THR A 43 -5.70 -21.06 -3.42
CA THR A 43 -5.27 -21.51 -4.76
C THR A 43 -6.39 -22.14 -5.58
N THR A 44 -7.50 -22.55 -4.95
CA THR A 44 -8.63 -23.20 -5.63
C THR A 44 -9.62 -22.16 -6.17
N SER A 45 -10.00 -21.21 -5.33
CA SER A 45 -11.02 -20.20 -5.61
C SER A 45 -10.44 -18.86 -6.12
N GLY A 46 -9.16 -18.61 -5.85
CA GLY A 46 -8.49 -17.33 -6.12
C GLY A 46 -8.94 -16.21 -5.20
N ARG A 47 -9.62 -16.51 -4.09
CA ARG A 47 -10.07 -15.52 -3.12
C ARG A 47 -8.90 -15.06 -2.26
N LEU A 48 -8.89 -13.78 -1.93
CA LEU A 48 -7.93 -13.23 -0.98
C LEU A 48 -8.25 -13.78 0.41
N GLU A 49 -7.26 -14.32 1.11
CA GLU A 49 -7.36 -14.65 2.54
C GLU A 49 -6.81 -13.52 3.41
N ARG A 50 -5.73 -12.89 2.94
CA ARG A 50 -5.06 -11.79 3.63
C ARG A 50 -4.22 -11.00 2.64
N LEU A 51 -4.20 -9.68 2.78
CA LEU A 51 -3.18 -8.85 2.18
C LEU A 51 -2.40 -8.16 3.29
N ARG A 52 -1.09 -8.42 3.39
CA ARG A 52 -0.17 -7.61 4.18
C ARG A 52 0.57 -6.67 3.24
N MET A 53 0.72 -5.41 3.61
CA MET A 53 1.51 -4.44 2.87
C MET A 53 2.53 -3.79 3.80
N THR A 54 3.75 -3.59 3.32
CA THR A 54 4.76 -2.90 4.14
C THR A 54 5.05 -1.51 3.59
N PRO A 55 4.72 -0.44 4.34
CA PRO A 55 5.07 0.93 4.00
C PRO A 55 6.59 1.11 3.91
N MET A 56 7.01 1.70 2.80
CA MET A 56 8.39 2.04 2.51
C MET A 56 8.51 3.52 2.18
N GLN A 57 9.71 4.07 2.35
CA GLN A 57 10.04 5.41 1.92
C GLN A 57 11.36 5.42 1.14
N ILE A 58 11.35 6.03 -0.02
CA ILE A 58 12.52 6.27 -0.84
C ILE A 58 13.26 7.47 -0.25
N ARG A 59 14.54 7.28 0.11
CA ARG A 59 15.46 8.35 0.50
C ARG A 59 16.86 8.00 0.05
N ASN A 60 17.57 8.95 -0.54
CA ASN A 60 18.87 8.74 -1.19
C ASN A 60 18.80 7.59 -2.21
N LEU A 61 17.71 7.58 -3.01
CA LEU A 61 17.44 6.53 -4.01
C LEU A 61 17.46 5.09 -3.45
N ARG A 62 17.09 4.95 -2.17
CA ARG A 62 17.03 3.67 -1.48
C ARG A 62 15.68 3.50 -0.79
N LEU A 63 15.19 2.27 -0.79
CA LEU A 63 14.06 1.85 0.02
C LEU A 63 14.41 1.73 1.51
N ASN A 64 13.68 2.46 2.34
CA ASN A 64 13.74 2.41 3.79
C ASN A 64 12.36 2.06 4.34
N ARG A 65 12.28 1.56 5.58
CA ARG A 65 10.99 1.46 6.25
C ARG A 65 10.42 2.87 6.45
N ALA A 66 9.14 3.05 6.14
CA ALA A 66 8.49 4.33 6.39
C ALA A 66 8.41 4.60 7.91
N GLY A 67 8.50 5.87 8.29
CA GLY A 67 8.23 6.29 9.67
C GLY A 67 6.75 6.14 10.02
N ALA A 68 6.43 6.19 11.31
CA ALA A 68 5.06 5.99 11.79
C ALA A 68 4.03 6.98 11.20
N ALA A 69 4.40 8.26 11.07
CA ALA A 69 3.54 9.29 10.48
C ALA A 69 3.26 9.03 8.99
N ASP A 70 4.27 8.57 8.25
CA ASP A 70 4.15 8.24 6.83
C ASP A 70 3.33 6.96 6.61
N ALA A 71 3.53 5.96 7.47
CA ALA A 71 2.71 4.75 7.48
C ALA A 71 1.23 5.05 7.77
N ASP A 72 0.94 5.93 8.73
CA ASP A 72 -0.43 6.39 9.02
C ASP A 72 -1.02 7.17 7.85
N TRP A 73 -0.24 8.06 7.22
CA TRP A 73 -0.69 8.83 6.06
C TRP A 73 -1.11 7.93 4.90
N ILE A 74 -0.27 6.95 4.53
CA ILE A 74 -0.59 6.05 3.42
C ILE A 74 -1.72 5.08 3.79
N ALA A 75 -1.81 4.64 5.05
CA ALA A 75 -2.92 3.81 5.55
C ALA A 75 -4.26 4.52 5.36
N ARG A 76 -4.39 5.76 5.86
CA ARG A 76 -5.62 6.56 5.76
C ARG A 76 -5.98 6.86 4.32
N THR A 77 -4.98 7.17 3.50
CA THR A 77 -5.18 7.46 2.08
C THR A 77 -5.72 6.24 1.35
N LEU A 78 -5.06 5.09 1.49
CA LEU A 78 -5.51 3.84 0.87
C LEU A 78 -6.88 3.40 1.36
N ASP A 79 -7.12 3.46 2.67
CA ASP A 79 -8.39 3.08 3.27
C ASP A 79 -9.53 3.95 2.70
N ARG A 80 -9.36 5.28 2.69
CA ARG A 80 -10.35 6.21 2.14
C ARG A 80 -10.69 5.92 0.67
N ILE A 81 -9.69 5.69 -0.18
CA ILE A 81 -9.92 5.48 -1.62
C ILE A 81 -10.38 4.05 -1.95
N SER A 82 -10.12 3.08 -1.08
CA SER A 82 -10.43 1.66 -1.30
C SER A 82 -11.75 1.22 -0.67
N ARG A 83 -12.23 1.93 0.36
CA ARG A 83 -13.51 1.67 1.05
C ARG A 83 -14.70 1.50 0.10
N PRO A 84 -14.93 2.36 -0.90
CA PRO A 84 -16.05 2.20 -1.84
C PRO A 84 -15.98 0.91 -2.67
N PHE A 85 -14.81 0.28 -2.75
CA PHE A 85 -14.53 -0.95 -3.49
C PHE A 85 -14.40 -2.18 -2.58
N GLY A 86 -14.96 -2.10 -1.37
CA GLY A 86 -15.03 -3.22 -0.43
C GLY A 86 -13.72 -3.57 0.28
N ALA A 87 -12.70 -2.72 0.19
CA ALA A 87 -11.40 -2.94 0.81
C ALA A 87 -11.18 -1.96 1.98
N HIS A 88 -11.05 -2.50 3.19
CA HIS A 88 -10.76 -1.76 4.41
C HIS A 88 -9.29 -1.96 4.78
N VAL A 89 -8.52 -0.86 4.83
CA VAL A 89 -7.09 -0.91 5.13
C VAL A 89 -6.87 -0.49 6.57
N GLN A 90 -6.12 -1.29 7.32
CA GLN A 90 -5.81 -1.03 8.72
C GLN A 90 -4.30 -0.99 8.93
N LEU A 91 -3.81 0.03 9.64
CA LEU A 91 -2.44 0.05 10.16
C LEU A 91 -2.37 -0.87 11.38
N THR A 92 -1.43 -1.80 11.37
CA THR A 92 -1.19 -2.76 12.44
C THR A 92 -0.11 -2.27 13.41
N PRO A 93 -0.02 -2.81 14.63
CA PRO A 93 0.99 -2.39 15.62
C PRO A 93 2.44 -2.60 15.17
N ASP A 94 2.70 -3.52 14.24
CA ASP A 94 4.04 -3.77 13.67
C ASP A 94 4.40 -2.80 12.52
N GLY A 95 3.59 -1.77 12.28
CA GLY A 95 3.83 -0.76 11.25
C GLY A 95 3.51 -1.22 9.84
N THR A 96 2.80 -2.34 9.69
CA THR A 96 2.32 -2.80 8.38
C THR A 96 0.85 -2.46 8.15
N LEU A 97 0.39 -2.61 6.92
CA LEU A 97 -1.00 -2.43 6.57
C LEU A 97 -1.62 -3.79 6.29
N ALA A 98 -2.86 -3.98 6.70
CA ALA A 98 -3.58 -5.22 6.47
C ALA A 98 -4.95 -4.98 5.85
N ILE A 99 -5.35 -5.93 5.02
CA ILE A 99 -6.76 -6.18 4.68
C ILE A 99 -7.08 -7.61 5.11
N HIS A 100 -8.17 -7.72 5.87
CA HIS A 100 -8.83 -8.98 6.19
C HIS A 100 -10.21 -8.95 5.52
N PRO A 101 -10.46 -9.84 4.53
CA PRO A 101 -11.74 -9.92 3.82
C PRO A 101 -12.91 -10.37 4.69
#